data_AF-A0A529ZIH8-F1
#
_entry.id   AF-A0A529ZIH8-F1
#
_cell.length_a   1.000
_cell.length_b   1.000
_cell.length_c   1.000
_cell.angle_alpha   90.00
_cell.angle_beta   90.00
_cell.angle_gamma   90.00
#
_symmetry.space_group_name_H-M   'P 1'
#
loop_
_entity.id
_entity.type
_entity.pdbx_description
1 polymer ?
#
loop_
_entity_poly.entity_id
_entity_poly.type
_entity_poly.pdbx_seq_one_letter_code
_entity_poly.pdbx_strand_id
1 'polypeptide(L)' 'TSGGRHPVSPWGKPTKGKKTRSNKATDKFILRSRHQRKS' A
#
# COMPACT_ATOMS: atom_id res chain seq x y z
N THR A 1 -10.26 21.50 13.75
CA THR A 1 -10.43 20.10 13.31
C THR A 1 -9.37 19.81 12.28
N SER A 2 -8.62 18.71 12.41
CA SER A 2 -7.41 18.39 11.62
C SER A 2 -7.72 18.07 10.15
N GLY A 3 -8.18 19.06 9.37
CA GLY A 3 -8.58 18.91 7.96
C GLY A 3 -7.45 18.72 6.95
N GLY A 4 -6.20 18.58 7.39
CA GLY A 4 -5.02 18.47 6.52
C GLY A 4 -4.22 17.17 6.65
N ARG A 5 -4.69 16.17 7.40
CA ARG A 5 -3.97 14.90 7.56
C ARG A 5 -4.37 13.92 6.46
N HIS A 6 -3.39 13.19 5.92
CA HIS A 6 -3.67 12.05 5.03
C HIS A 6 -4.65 11.08 5.72
N PRO A 7 -5.61 10.51 4.98
CA PRO A 7 -6.57 9.59 5.58
C PRO A 7 -5.86 8.33 6.05
N VAL A 8 -6.16 7.93 7.28
CA VAL A 8 -5.60 6.78 7.97
C VAL A 8 -6.73 5.91 8.54
N SER A 9 -6.40 4.66 8.87
CA SER A 9 -7.25 3.78 9.65
C SER A 9 -7.33 4.29 11.11
N PRO A 10 -8.26 3.74 11.94
CA PRO A 10 -8.33 4.07 13.36
C PRO A 10 -7.02 3.82 14.12
N TRP A 11 -6.13 2.99 13.58
CA TRP A 11 -4.83 2.64 14.16
C TRP A 11 -3.64 3.33 13.45
N GLY A 12 -3.91 4.37 12.65
CA GLY A 12 -2.88 5.21 12.04
C GLY A 12 -2.22 4.64 10.78
N LYS A 13 -2.72 3.54 10.20
CA LYS A 13 -2.19 3.03 8.92
C LYS A 13 -2.76 3.83 7.74
N PRO A 14 -1.95 4.34 6.80
CA PRO A 14 -2.47 5.11 5.66
C PRO A 14 -3.42 4.28 4.79
N THR A 15 -4.55 4.85 4.40
CA THR A 15 -5.58 4.15 3.61
C THR A 15 -5.45 4.39 2.11
N LYS A 16 -4.84 5.51 1.69
CA LYS A 16 -4.63 5.84 0.28
C LYS A 16 -3.20 5.51 -0.16
N GLY A 17 -3.07 4.61 -1.13
CA GLY A 17 -1.82 4.35 -1.87
C GLY A 17 -0.77 3.47 -1.17
N LYS A 18 -0.86 3.25 0.15
CA LYS A 18 0.13 2.41 0.86
C LYS A 18 -0.03 0.94 0.50
N LYS A 19 1.04 0.33 -0.04
CA LYS A 19 1.16 -1.13 -0.19
C LYS A 19 1.38 -1.77 1.18
N THR A 20 0.57 -2.77 1.52
CA THR A 20 0.59 -3.43 2.84
C THR A 20 1.39 -4.74 2.87
N ARG A 21 1.61 -5.39 1.72
CA ARG A 21 2.47 -6.58 1.61
C ARG A 21 3.94 -6.19 1.43
N SER A 22 4.82 -6.74 2.26
CA SER A 22 6.28 -6.51 2.21
C SER A 22 7.11 -7.79 2.06
N ASN A 23 6.56 -8.98 2.33
CA ASN A 23 7.30 -10.24 2.27
C ASN A 23 7.74 -10.54 0.83
N LYS A 24 9.05 -10.64 0.62
CA LYS A 24 9.69 -10.88 -0.68
C LYS A 24 9.73 -12.35 -1.09
N ALA A 25 9.70 -13.27 -0.13
CA ALA A 25 9.73 -14.70 -0.44
C ALA A 25 8.50 -15.12 -1.26
N THR A 26 7.34 -14.53 -0.97
CA THR A 26 6.09 -14.80 -1.68
C THR A 26 6.00 -14.08 -3.03
N ASP A 27 6.89 -13.11 -3.29
CA ASP A 27 6.95 -12.39 -4.58
C ASP A 27 7.67 -13.21 -5.66
N LYS A 28 8.45 -14.26 -5.30
CA LYS A 28 9.33 -15.02 -6.21
C LYS A 28 8.64 -15.59 -7.44
N PHE A 29 7.39 -16.02 -7.30
CA PHE A 29 6.63 -16.68 -8.37
C PHE A 29 5.56 -15.77 -9.01
N ILE A 30 5.55 -14.47 -8.68
CA ILE A 30 4.60 -13.51 -9.25
C ILE A 30 5.12 -13.04 -10.62
N LEU A 31 4.50 -13.50 -11.71
CA LEU A 31 4.89 -13.13 -13.07
C LEU A 31 4.59 -11.65 -13.41
N ARG A 32 3.42 -11.13 -13.01
CA ARG A 32 3.02 -9.73 -13.24
C ARG A 32 2.31 -9.16 -12.03
N SER A 33 2.79 -8.03 -11.51
CA SER A 33 2.10 -7.30 -10.44
C SER A 33 1.05 -6.37 -11.02
N ARG A 34 -0.13 -6.30 -10.43
CA ARG A 34 -1.14 -5.26 -10.75
C ARG A 34 -0.60 -3.83 -10.61
N HIS A 35 0.48 -3.65 -9.85
CA HIS A 35 1.12 -2.35 -9.64
C HIS A 35 2.17 -2.00 -10.70
N GLN A 36 2.47 -2.89 -11.65
CA GLN A 36 3.47 -2.67 -12.71
C GLN A 36 3.04 -1.55 -13.68
N ARG A 37 1.73 -1.31 -13.83
CA ARG A 37 1.17 -0.28 -14.73
C ARG A 37 0.95 1.09 -14.06
N LYS A 38 1.28 1.23 -12.77
CA LYS A 38 1.24 2.51 -12.05
C LYS A 38 2.68 3.02 -11.93
N SER A 39 3.18 3.56 -13.04
CA SER A 39 4.43 4.32 -13.13
C SER A 39 4.11 5.65 -13.78
#